data_AF-A0A6L3X1H1-F1
#
_entry.id   AF-A0A6L3X1H1-F1
#
_cell.length_a   1.000
_cell.length_b   1.000
_cell.length_c   1.000
_cell.angle_alpha   90.00
_cell.angle_beta   90.00
_cell.angle_gamma   90.00
#
_symmetry.space_group_name_H-M   'P 1'
#
loop_
_entity.id
_entity.type
_entity.pdbx_description
1 polymer ?
#
loop_
_entity_poly.entity_id
_entity_poly.type
_entity_poly.pdbx_seq_one_letter_code
_entity_poly.pdbx_strand_id
1 'polypeptide(L)'
;RIVLNNRVLNDAEKKVCLSPDKRRIGYVFQDARLFPHYSVRGNLRYGMAKSMAGQFDKLVALLGIEPLLDRLPSSLSGGEKQRVAIGRALLTAPELLLLDEPLASLEIRRT
;
A
#
# COMPACT_ATOMS: atom_id res chain seq x y z
N ARG A 1 -22.30 10.53 8.60
CA ARG A 1 -21.37 9.86 9.53
C ARG A 1 -20.68 8.70 8.82
N ILE A 2 -19.37 8.52 8.99
CA ILE A 2 -18.55 7.43 8.41
C ILE A 2 -17.92 6.63 9.55
N VAL A 3 -18.09 5.31 9.54
CA VAL A 3 -17.65 4.39 10.61
C VAL A 3 -16.92 3.19 10.00
N LEU A 4 -15.82 2.75 10.62
CA LEU A 4 -15.06 1.55 10.28
C LEU A 4 -14.79 0.76 11.56
N ASN A 5 -15.20 -0.51 11.64
CA ASN A 5 -15.03 -1.38 12.81
C ASN A 5 -15.38 -0.69 14.14
N ASN A 6 -16.59 -0.10 14.20
CA ASN A 6 -17.13 0.67 15.34
C ASN A 6 -16.35 1.95 15.71
N ARG A 7 -15.32 2.33 14.95
CA ARG A 7 -14.60 3.60 15.10
C ARG A 7 -15.18 4.65 14.14
N VAL A 8 -15.57 5.80 14.68
CA VAL A 8 -16.05 6.94 13.86
C VAL A 8 -14.84 7.62 13.20
N LEU A 9 -14.82 7.64 11.87
CA LEU A 9 -13.77 8.29 11.09
C LEU A 9 -14.12 9.76 10.79
N ASN A 10 -15.38 10.02 10.47
CA ASN A 10 -15.90 11.36 10.18
C ASN A 10 -17.36 11.51 10.61
N ASP A 11 -17.66 12.58 11.34
CA ASP A 11 -19.01 12.95 11.78
C ASP A 11 -19.10 14.48 11.85
N ALA A 12 -19.80 15.08 10.88
CA ALA A 12 -19.87 16.54 10.73
C ALA A 12 -20.67 17.19 11.87
N GLU A 13 -21.79 16.58 12.30
CA GLU A 13 -22.62 17.09 13.38
C GLU A 13 -21.86 17.09 14.70
N LYS A 14 -21.09 16.01 14.96
CA LYS A 14 -20.26 15.88 16.17
C LYS A 14 -18.87 16.48 16.03
N LYS A 15 -18.56 17.17 14.92
CA LYS A 15 -17.26 17.77 14.60
C LYS A 15 -16.07 16.81 14.73
N VAL A 16 -16.27 15.54 14.40
CA VAL A 16 -15.21 14.52 14.39
C VAL A 16 -14.65 14.41 12.97
N CYS A 17 -13.36 14.64 12.79
CA CYS A 17 -12.64 14.32 11.55
C CYS A 17 -11.27 13.75 11.91
N LEU A 18 -11.15 12.41 11.85
CA LEU A 18 -9.93 11.72 12.22
C LEU A 18 -8.86 11.91 11.13
N SER A 19 -7.63 12.24 11.51
CA SER A 19 -6.52 12.40 10.57
C SER A 19 -6.21 11.08 9.84
N PRO A 20 -5.76 11.10 8.56
CA PRO A 20 -5.59 9.89 7.75
C PRO A 20 -4.72 8.80 8.39
N ASP A 21 -3.62 9.18 9.04
CA ASP A 21 -2.68 8.29 9.74
C ASP A 21 -3.36 7.49 10.88
N LYS A 22 -4.39 8.06 11.51
CA LYS A 22 -5.15 7.42 12.59
C LYS A 22 -6.29 6.54 12.07
N ARG A 23 -6.56 6.53 10.76
CA ARG A 23 -7.69 5.78 10.19
C ARG A 23 -7.41 4.29 10.03
N ARG A 24 -6.14 3.86 10.06
CA ARG A 24 -5.69 2.47 9.77
C ARG A 24 -6.22 1.96 8.42
N ILE A 25 -6.20 2.84 7.41
CA ILE A 25 -6.60 2.54 6.03
C ILE A 25 -5.34 2.58 5.15
N GLY A 26 -5.12 1.50 4.40
CA GLY A 26 -4.09 1.47 3.36
C GLY A 26 -4.67 2.06 2.07
N TYR A 27 -3.92 2.92 1.39
CA TYR A 27 -4.33 3.49 0.11
C TYR A 27 -3.27 3.20 -0.96
N VAL A 28 -3.70 2.62 -2.07
CA VAL A 28 -2.86 2.40 -3.26
C VAL A 28 -3.39 3.29 -4.37
N PHE A 29 -2.56 4.26 -4.75
CA PHE A 29 -2.85 5.20 -5.84
C PHE A 29 -2.61 4.53 -7.21
N GLN A 30 -3.25 5.08 -8.25
CA GLN A 30 -3.02 4.70 -9.66
C GLN A 30 -1.54 4.83 -10.06
N ASP A 31 -0.91 5.96 -9.72
CA ASP A 31 0.55 6.09 -9.71
C ASP A 31 1.09 5.60 -8.35
N ALA A 32 2.02 4.66 -8.35
CA ALA A 32 2.48 3.93 -7.17
C ALA A 32 3.01 4.83 -6.03
N ARG A 33 3.40 6.08 -6.31
CA ARG A 33 3.88 7.08 -5.34
C ARG A 33 4.87 6.47 -4.35
N LEU A 34 5.83 5.73 -4.88
CA LEU A 34 6.93 5.16 -4.10
C LEU A 34 7.90 6.28 -3.73
N PHE A 35 8.54 6.18 -2.57
CA PHE A 35 9.60 7.11 -2.16
C PHE A 35 10.80 6.89 -3.08
N PRO A 36 11.17 7.87 -3.93
CA PRO A 36 12.17 7.66 -4.98
C PRO A 36 13.59 7.47 -4.42
N HIS A 37 13.83 7.96 -3.20
CA HIS A 37 15.10 7.88 -2.49
C HIS A 37 15.24 6.62 -1.62
N TYR A 38 14.22 5.76 -1.57
CA TYR A 38 14.30 4.47 -0.88
C TYR A 38 14.33 3.33 -1.87
N SER A 39 15.05 2.26 -1.53
CA SER A 39 14.92 0.98 -2.23
C SER A 39 13.50 0.41 -2.10
N VAL A 40 13.18 -0.63 -2.86
CA VAL A 40 11.93 -1.39 -2.69
C VAL A 40 11.78 -1.87 -1.25
N ARG A 41 12.83 -2.44 -0.66
CA ARG A 41 12.84 -2.87 0.74
C ARG A 41 12.58 -1.70 1.70
N GLY A 42 13.18 -0.53 1.45
CA GLY A 42 12.93 0.67 2.24
C GLY A 42 11.48 1.14 2.13
N ASN A 43 10.92 1.13 0.92
CA ASN A 43 9.51 1.45 0.68
C ASN A 43 8.57 0.48 1.42
N LEU A 44 8.83 -0.82 1.36
CA LEU A 44 8.00 -1.84 2.01
C LEU A 44 8.06 -1.77 3.54
N ARG A 45 9.22 -1.44 4.10
CA ARG A 45 9.41 -1.31 5.55
C ARG A 45 8.88 0.00 6.11
N TYR A 46 8.69 1.01 5.26
CA TYR A 46 8.15 2.30 5.68
C TYR A 46 6.72 2.15 6.20
N GLY A 47 6.49 2.50 7.47
CA GLY A 47 5.18 2.34 8.11
C GLY A 47 4.76 0.90 8.39
N MET A 48 5.68 -0.07 8.24
CA MET A 48 5.40 -1.48 8.49
C MET A 48 5.00 -1.70 9.96
N ALA A 49 3.87 -2.36 10.17
CA ALA A 49 3.41 -2.73 11.49
C ALA A 49 4.31 -3.83 12.08
N LYS A 50 4.56 -3.76 13.40
CA LYS A 50 5.37 -4.79 14.10
C LYS A 50 4.79 -6.20 13.94
N SER A 51 3.46 -6.32 13.87
CA SER A 51 2.75 -7.59 13.64
C SER A 51 3.07 -8.23 12.27
N MET A 52 3.54 -7.45 11.30
CA MET A 52 3.84 -7.92 9.94
C MET A 52 5.29 -8.32 9.74
N ALA A 53 6.17 -8.13 10.73
CA ALA A 53 7.59 -8.44 10.60
C ALA A 53 7.84 -9.91 10.20
N GLY A 54 7.11 -10.86 10.81
CA GLY A 54 7.20 -12.29 10.47
C GLY A 54 6.48 -12.69 9.18
N GLN A 55 5.74 -11.77 8.55
CA GLN A 55 5.04 -12.00 7.28
C GLN A 55 5.74 -11.34 6.10
N PHE A 56 6.80 -10.55 6.34
CA PHE A 56 7.47 -9.76 5.31
C PHE A 56 7.90 -10.63 4.12
N ASP A 57 8.70 -11.67 4.36
CA ASP A 57 9.23 -12.50 3.27
C ASP A 57 8.12 -13.26 2.52
N LYS A 58 7.10 -13.74 3.24
CA LYS A 58 5.93 -14.40 2.63
C LYS A 58 5.17 -13.47 1.70
N LEU A 59 4.99 -12.22 2.11
CA LEU A 59 4.25 -11.22 1.35
C LEU A 59 5.05 -10.73 0.14
N VAL A 60 6.35 -10.52 0.30
CA VAL A 60 7.26 -10.23 -0.80
C VAL A 60 7.21 -11.34 -1.84
N ALA A 61 7.20 -12.61 -1.40
CA ALA A 61 7.10 -13.77 -2.27
C ALA A 61 5.76 -13.90 -2.99
N LEU A 62 4.66 -13.68 -2.27
CA LEU A 62 3.34 -13.69 -2.86
C LEU A 62 3.20 -12.65 -4.00
N LEU A 63 3.88 -11.51 -3.86
CA LEU A 63 3.85 -10.43 -4.85
C LEU A 63 4.94 -10.58 -5.94
N GLY A 64 5.82 -11.57 -5.83
CA GLY A 64 6.92 -11.79 -6.79
C GLY A 64 7.81 -10.55 -6.94
N ILE A 65 8.24 -9.97 -5.82
CA ILE A 65 9.08 -8.76 -5.77
C ILE A 65 10.40 -8.98 -5.00
N GLU A 66 10.74 -10.20 -4.63
CA GLU A 66 12.01 -10.55 -3.96
C GLU A 66 13.23 -10.08 -4.77
N PRO A 67 13.32 -10.30 -6.09
CA PRO A 67 14.49 -9.88 -6.88
C PRO A 67 14.63 -8.36 -6.99
N LEU A 68 13.61 -7.62 -6.55
CA LEU A 68 13.53 -6.16 -6.68
C LEU A 68 13.90 -5.45 -5.37
N LEU A 69 14.06 -6.16 -4.25
CA LEU A 69 14.15 -5.58 -2.91
C LEU A 69 15.23 -4.49 -2.78
N ASP A 70 16.36 -4.67 -3.46
CA ASP A 70 17.49 -3.74 -3.34
C ASP A 70 17.54 -2.71 -4.47
N ARG A 71 16.58 -2.76 -5.42
CA ARG A 71 16.44 -1.80 -6.51
C ARG A 71 15.75 -0.50 -6.06
N LEU A 72 15.99 0.57 -6.80
CA LEU A 72 15.27 1.85 -6.65
C LEU A 72 14.00 1.88 -7.52
N PRO A 73 12.93 2.59 -7.10
CA PRO A 73 11.68 2.71 -7.86
C PRO A 73 11.86 3.18 -9.31
N SER A 74 12.87 4.00 -9.60
CA SER A 74 13.16 4.48 -10.96
C SER A 74 13.51 3.37 -11.95
N SER A 75 14.03 2.24 -11.46
CA SER A 75 14.43 1.07 -12.27
C SER A 75 13.32 0.03 -12.47
N LEU A 76 12.12 0.29 -11.94
CA LEU A 76 10.99 -0.64 -11.97
C LEU A 76 10.03 -0.32 -13.11
N SER A 77 9.48 -1.35 -13.74
CA SER A 77 8.31 -1.25 -14.62
C SER A 77 7.08 -0.77 -13.85
N GLY A 78 6.05 -0.31 -14.57
CA GLY A 78 4.79 0.14 -13.96
C GLY A 78 4.13 -0.94 -13.09
N GLY A 79 4.05 -2.17 -13.61
CA GLY A 79 3.48 -3.31 -12.87
C GLY A 79 4.29 -3.69 -11.62
N GLU A 80 5.63 -3.61 -11.68
CA GLU A 80 6.47 -3.83 -10.50
C GLU A 80 6.25 -2.75 -9.44
N LYS A 81 6.22 -1.47 -9.84
CA LYS A 81 5.93 -0.34 -8.92
C LYS A 81 4.60 -0.55 -8.21
N GLN A 82 3.59 -1.01 -8.93
CA GLN A 82 2.27 -1.26 -8.38
C GLN A 82 2.27 -2.41 -7.37
N ARG A 83 2.93 -3.55 -7.68
CA ARG A 83 3.08 -4.65 -6.71
C ARG A 83 3.81 -4.19 -5.44
N VAL A 84 4.84 -3.35 -5.58
CA VAL A 84 5.53 -2.75 -4.42
C VAL A 84 4.61 -1.82 -3.63
N ALA A 85 3.77 -1.01 -4.29
CA ALA A 85 2.82 -0.13 -3.62
C ALA A 85 1.74 -0.91 -2.84
N ILE A 86 1.21 -1.98 -3.43
CA ILE A 86 0.29 -2.93 -2.76
C ILE A 86 0.98 -3.54 -1.55
N GLY A 87 2.22 -4.02 -1.71
CA GLY A 87 2.97 -4.63 -0.61
C GLY A 87 3.21 -3.66 0.54
N ARG A 88 3.59 -2.41 0.25
CA ARG A 88 3.75 -1.35 1.25
C ARG A 88 2.46 -1.09 2.01
N ALA A 89 1.33 -1.00 1.29
CA ALA A 89 0.03 -0.78 1.93
C ALA A 89 -0.36 -1.95 2.85
N LEU A 90 -0.20 -3.20 2.40
CA LEU A 90 -0.54 -4.38 3.20
C LEU A 90 0.35 -4.54 4.45
N LEU A 91 1.63 -4.22 4.34
CA LEU A 91 2.58 -4.31 5.46
C LEU A 91 2.28 -3.32 6.60
N THR A 92 1.44 -2.31 6.36
CA THR A 92 0.93 -1.42 7.43
C THR A 92 -0.15 -2.06 8.30
N ALA A 93 -0.54 -3.31 8.02
CA ALA A 93 -1.66 -4.02 8.64
C ALA A 93 -2.98 -3.19 8.64
N PRO A 94 -3.43 -2.73 7.47
CA PRO A 94 -4.62 -1.89 7.38
C PRO A 94 -5.90 -2.69 7.68
N GLU A 95 -6.91 -2.03 8.21
CA GLU A 95 -8.25 -2.62 8.38
C GLU A 95 -9.09 -2.56 7.11
N LEU A 96 -8.77 -1.63 6.22
CA LEU A 96 -9.41 -1.43 4.94
C LEU A 96 -8.33 -1.03 3.93
N LEU A 97 -8.37 -1.64 2.75
CA LEU A 97 -7.52 -1.29 1.63
C LEU A 97 -8.37 -0.56 0.58
N LEU A 98 -7.96 0.64 0.21
CA LEU A 98 -8.54 1.42 -0.87
C LEU A 98 -7.59 1.37 -2.07
N LEU A 99 -8.14 1.04 -3.22
CA LEU A 99 -7.41 0.90 -4.47
C LEU A 99 -8.02 1.85 -5.49
N ASP A 100 -7.18 2.72 -6.05
CA ASP A 100 -7.55 3.66 -7.09
C ASP A 100 -7.17 3.07 -8.45
N GLU A 101 -8.17 2.65 -9.22
CA GLU A 101 -8.02 1.98 -10.53
C GLU A 101 -6.95 0.88 -10.59
N PRO A 102 -7.02 -0.16 -9.73
CA PRO A 102 -5.97 -1.17 -9.62
C PRO A 102 -5.75 -2.01 -10.89
N LEU A 103 -6.65 -1.94 -11.86
CA LEU A 103 -6.58 -2.70 -13.10
C LEU A 103 -6.19 -1.84 -14.31
N ALA A 104 -6.02 -0.52 -14.17
CA ALA A 104 -5.73 0.37 -15.31
C ALA A 104 -4.35 0.13 -15.95
N SER A 105 -3.39 -0.37 -15.17
CA SER A 105 -2.05 -0.78 -15.64
C SER A 105 -2.03 -2.15 -16.32
N LEU A 106 -3.09 -2.94 -16.13
CA LEU A 106 -3.30 -4.23 -16.79
C LEU A 106 -4.12 -3.98 -18.05
N GLU A 107 -3.51 -3.35 -19.06
CA GLU A 107 -4.06 -3.48 -20.41
C GLU A 107 -4.03 -4.97 -20.77
N ILE A 108 -5.22 -5.58 -20.78
CA ILE A 108 -5.44 -6.92 -21.26
C ILE A 108 -4.92 -6.92 -22.70
N ARG A 109 -3.78 -7.58 -22.96
CA ARG A 109 -3.35 -7.89 -24.32
C ARG A 109 -4.50 -8.64 -24.98
N ARG A 110 -5.29 -7.95 -25.79
CA ARG A 110 -6.22 -8.59 -26.71
C ARG A 110 -5.35 -9.23 -27.78
N THR A 111 -5.04 -10.52 -27.59
CA THR A 111 -4.62 -11.42 -28.67
C THR A 111 -5.74 -11.62 -29.67
#